data_AF-A0A098M712-F1
#
_entry.id   AF-A0A098M712-F1
#
_cell.length_a   1.000
_cell.length_b   1.000
_cell.length_c   1.000
_cell.angle_alpha   90.00
_cell.angle_beta   90.00
_cell.angle_gamma   90.00
#
_symmetry.space_group_name_H-M   'P 1'
#
loop_
_entity.id
_entity.type
_entity.pdbx_description
1 polymer ?
#
loop_
_entity_poly.entity_id
_entity_poly.type
_entity_poly.pdbx_seq_one_letter_code
_entity_poly.pdbx_strand_id
1 'polypeptide(L)' 'MTAAKRARIQRALNALRVQRAVLLERLEEINENLRRFPVGSRGRRELLAARVSIREALRLNAIAIRNLRAVL' A
#
# COMPACT_ATOMS: atom_id res chain seq x y z
N MET A 1 -11.77 20.74 -16.91
CA MET A 1 -11.16 20.76 -15.56
C MET A 1 -10.27 22.00 -15.42
N THR A 2 -10.25 22.70 -14.27
CA THR A 2 -9.38 23.87 -14.07
C THR A 2 -7.92 23.46 -13.77
N ALA A 3 -6.95 24.32 -14.09
CA ALA A 3 -5.52 24.06 -13.83
C ALA A 3 -5.25 23.75 -12.34
N ALA A 4 -5.89 24.50 -11.43
CA ALA A 4 -5.78 24.27 -9.99
C ALA A 4 -6.31 22.89 -9.55
N LYS A 5 -7.44 22.43 -10.12
CA LYS A 5 -7.97 21.08 -9.85
C LYS A 5 -7.03 20.00 -10.36
N ARG A 6 -6.49 20.17 -11.57
CA ARG A 6 -5.50 19.24 -12.16
C ARG A 6 -4.25 19.10 -11.28
N ALA A 7 -3.70 20.22 -10.81
CA ALA A 7 -2.55 20.24 -9.92
C ALA A 7 -2.84 19.55 -8.57
N ARG A 8 -4.05 19.69 -8.03
CA ARG A 8 -4.47 18.99 -6.80
C ARG A 8 -4.56 17.47 -7.01
N ILE A 9 -5.16 17.02 -8.11
CA ILE A 9 -5.23 15.58 -8.44
C ILE A 9 -3.83 15.01 -8.66
N GLN A 10 -2.94 15.73 -9.35
CA GLN A 10 -1.57 15.28 -9.56
C GLN A 10 -0.78 15.14 -8.25
N ARG A 11 -0.95 16.07 -7.31
CA ARG A 11 -0.36 15.95 -5.96
C ARG A 11 -0.88 14.72 -5.22
N ALA A 12 -2.19 14.47 -5.27
CA ALA A 12 -2.79 13.27 -4.67
C ALA A 12 -2.25 11.98 -5.30
N LEU A 13 -2.12 11.93 -6.63
CA LEU A 13 -1.52 10.80 -7.34
C LEU A 13 -0.07 10.56 -6.91
N ASN A 14 0.72 11.62 -6.73
CA ASN A 14 2.10 11.50 -6.28
C ASN A 14 2.18 10.96 -4.84
N ALA A 15 1.35 11.47 -3.93
CA ALA A 15 1.26 10.97 -2.55
C ALA A 15 0.87 9.48 -2.51
N LEU A 16 -0.10 9.05 -3.32
CA LEU A 16 -0.49 7.64 -3.41
C LEU A 16 0.64 6.75 -3.94
N ARG A 17 1.45 7.22 -4.89
CA ARG A 17 2.61 6.48 -5.39
C ARG A 17 3.68 6.31 -4.32
N VAL A 18 3.96 7.37 -3.56
CA VAL A 18 4.88 7.31 -2.42
C VAL A 18 4.38 6.32 -1.37
N GLN A 19 3.09 6.41 -1.00
CA GLN A 19 2.47 5.47 -0.08
C GLN A 19 2.56 4.02 -0.57
N ARG A 20 2.39 3.80 -1.88
CA ARG A 20 2.55 2.46 -2.47
C ARG A 20 3.96 1.92 -2.31
N ALA A 21 4.99 2.75 -2.51
CA ALA A 21 6.38 2.35 -2.32
C ALA A 21 6.63 1.90 -0.87
N VAL A 22 6.21 2.72 0.09
CA VAL A 22 6.33 2.40 1.53
C VAL A 22 5.60 1.09 1.88
N LEU A 23 4.39 0.89 1.36
CA LEU A 23 3.63 -0.34 1.61
C LEU A 23 4.29 -1.58 1.00
N LEU A 24 4.95 -1.47 -0.15
CA LEU A 24 5.69 -2.58 -0.76
C LEU A 24 6.93 -2.94 0.05
N GLU A 25 7.72 -1.94 0.46
CA GLU A 25 8.87 -2.13 1.34
C GLU A 25 8.46 -2.82 2.66
N ARG A 26 7.40 -2.32 3.30
CA ARG A 26 6.86 -2.96 4.51
C ARG A 26 6.38 -4.40 4.27
N LEU A 27 5.84 -4.70 3.10
CA LEU A 27 5.43 -6.05 2.75
C LEU A 27 6.63 -6.99 2.63
N GLU A 28 7.74 -6.51 2.05
CA GLU A 28 8.99 -7.24 1.94
C GLU A 28 9.58 -7.54 3.33
N GLU A 29 9.68 -6.54 4.20
CA GLU A 29 10.12 -6.72 5.60
C GLU A 29 9.29 -7.78 6.34
N ILE A 30 7.96 -7.74 6.21
CA ILE A 30 7.08 -8.75 6.82
C ILE A 30 7.36 -10.14 6.25
N ASN A 31 7.56 -10.25 4.94
CA ASN A 31 7.85 -11.53 4.30
C ASN A 31 9.21 -12.10 4.75
N GLU A 32 10.22 -11.26 4.93
CA GLU A 32 11.50 -11.67 5.50
C GLU A 32 11.35 -12.15 6.94
N ASN A 33 10.64 -11.40 7.77
CA ASN A 33 10.38 -11.78 9.15
C ASN A 33 9.61 -13.11 9.22
N LEU A 34 8.60 -13.31 8.38
CA LEU A 34 7.88 -14.58 8.30
C LEU A 34 8.77 -15.79 7.98
N ARG A 35 9.95 -15.64 7.37
CA ARG A 35 10.87 -16.76 7.18
C ARG A 35 11.60 -17.16 8.47
N ARG A 36 11.70 -16.25 9.43
CA ARG A 36 12.45 -16.42 10.69
C ARG A 36 11.58 -16.89 11.85
N PHE A 37 10.26 -16.66 11.80
CA PHE A 37 9.35 -17.02 12.90
C PHE A 37 8.82 -18.46 12.80
N PRO A 38 8.85 -19.24 13.91
CA PRO A 38 8.32 -20.60 13.94
C PRO A 38 6.85 -20.70 13.55
N VAL A 39 6.49 -21.79 12.87
CA VAL A 39 5.09 -22.13 12.56
C VAL A 39 4.29 -22.26 13.86
N GLY A 40 3.07 -21.72 13.88
CA GLY A 40 2.19 -21.76 15.05
C GLY A 40 2.51 -20.70 16.13
N SER A 41 3.66 -20.01 16.06
CA SER A 41 3.99 -18.95 17.01
C SER A 41 3.02 -17.77 16.91
N ARG A 42 2.76 -17.11 18.05
CA ARG A 42 1.94 -15.89 18.10
C ARG A 42 2.49 -14.81 17.16
N GLY A 43 3.80 -14.58 17.18
CA GLY A 43 4.45 -13.59 16.31
C GLY A 43 4.24 -13.88 14.82
N ARG A 44 4.27 -15.15 14.40
CA ARG A 44 3.96 -15.52 13.02
C ARG A 44 2.52 -15.19 12.64
N ARG A 45 1.55 -15.45 13.53
CA ARG A 45 0.13 -15.11 13.28
C ARG A 45 -0.07 -13.61 13.12
N GLU A 46 0.56 -12.81 13.98
CA GLU A 46 0.51 -11.35 13.91
C GLU A 46 1.12 -10.82 12.60
N LEU A 47 2.29 -11.33 12.20
CA LEU A 47 2.92 -10.98 10.92
C LEU A 47 2.05 -11.40 9.71
N LEU A 48 1.40 -12.56 9.75
CA LEU A 48 0.48 -12.99 8.70
C LEU A 48 -0.73 -12.06 8.59
N ALA A 49 -1.31 -11.63 9.72
CA ALA A 49 -2.40 -10.67 9.74
C ALA A 49 -1.95 -9.31 9.17
N ALA A 50 -0.80 -8.81 9.60
CA ALA A 50 -0.22 -7.58 9.07
C ALA A 50 0.02 -7.68 7.55
N ARG A 51 0.52 -8.82 7.04
CA ARG A 51 0.69 -9.07 5.61
C ARG A 51 -0.62 -8.94 4.83
N VAL A 52 -1.71 -9.47 5.37
CA VAL A 52 -3.05 -9.37 4.75
C VAL A 52 -3.50 -7.91 4.70
N SER A 53 -3.38 -7.18 5.81
CA SER A 53 -3.74 -5.77 5.87
C SER A 53 -2.94 -4.90 4.89
N ILE A 54 -1.63 -5.13 4.75
CA ILE A 54 -0.80 -4.40 3.78
C ILE A 54 -1.22 -4.71 2.34
N ARG A 55 -1.51 -5.98 2.01
CA ARG A 55 -2.00 -6.35 0.68
C ARG A 55 -3.32 -5.67 0.35
N GLU A 56 -4.23 -5.57 1.32
CA GLU A 56 -5.49 -4.86 1.14
C GLU A 56 -5.27 -3.35 0.96
N ALA A 57 -4.37 -2.74 1.74
CA ALA A 57 -3.99 -1.34 1.56
C ALA A 57 -3.40 -1.07 0.16
N LEU A 58 -2.55 -1.97 -0.35
CA LEU A 58 -2.01 -1.89 -1.71
C LEU A 58 -3.10 -1.99 -2.79
N ARG A 59 -4.10 -2.85 -2.57
CA ARG A 59 -5.27 -2.99 -3.46
C ARG A 59 -6.09 -1.70 -3.49
N LEU A 60 -6.44 -1.15 -2.33
CA LEU A 60 -7.19 0.10 -2.20
C LEU A 60 -6.42 1.28 -2.80
N ASN A 61 -5.11 1.35 -2.58
CA ASN A 61 -4.23 2.36 -3.18
C ASN A 61 -4.26 2.29 -4.72
N ALA A 62 -4.21 1.08 -5.30
CA ALA A 62 -4.32 0.89 -6.74
C ALA A 62 -5.68 1.36 -7.30
N ILE A 63 -6.77 1.10 -6.58
CA ILE A 63 -8.11 1.58 -6.93
C ILE A 63 -8.15 3.12 -6.87
N ALA A 64 -7.64 3.73 -5.80
CA ALA A 64 -7.61 5.18 -5.66
C ALA A 64 -6.83 5.86 -6.80
N ILE A 65 -5.66 5.31 -7.17
CA ILE A 65 -4.87 5.80 -8.31
C ILE A 65 -5.68 5.70 -9.62
N ARG A 66 -6.35 4.57 -9.85
CA ARG A 66 -7.18 4.36 -11.05
C ARG A 66 -8.32 5.37 -11.12
N ASN A 67 -9.03 5.56 -10.01
CA ASN A 67 -10.15 6.50 -9.93
C ASN A 67 -9.70 7.94 -10.17
N LEU A 68 -8.56 8.35 -9.58
CA LEU A 68 -8.01 9.68 -9.80
C LEU A 68 -7.50 9.90 -11.23
N ARG A 69 -6.96 8.86 -11.88
CA ARG A 69 -6.55 8.93 -13.28
C ARG A 69 -7.73 9.04 -14.24
N ALA A 70 -8.88 8.46 -13.90
CA ALA A 70 -10.08 8.51 -14.74
C ALA A 70 -10.73 9.91 -14.77
N VAL A 71 -10.45 10.75 -13.77
CA VAL A 71 -11.00 12.11 -13.64
C VAL A 71 -9.98 13.22 -13.96
N LEU A 72 -8.73 12.84 -14.25
CA LEU A 72 -7.64 13.75 -14.66
C LEU A 72 -7.66 13.97 -16.17
#